data_AF-A0A447N8A4-F1
#
_entry.id   AF-A0A447N8A4-F1
#
_cell.length_a   1.000
_cell.length_b   1.000
_cell.length_c   1.000
_cell.angle_alpha   90.00
_cell.angle_beta   90.00
_cell.angle_gamma   90.00
#
_symmetry.space_group_name_H-M   'P 1'
#
loop_
_entity.id
_entity.type
_entity.pdbx_description
1 polymer ?
#
loop_
_entity_poly.entity_id
_entity_poly.type
_entity_poly.pdbx_seq_one_letter_code
_entity_poly.pdbx_strand_id
1 'polypeptide(L)'
;MMNLKAVIPVAGLGMHMLPATKAIPKEMLPIVDKPMIQYIVDEIVAAGIKEIVLVTHASKNAVENHFDTSYELESLLEQRVKRQLLAEVQSICPPGVTIMNVRQAQPLGLGHSILCARPVVGDNPFIVVLPDIIIDDATADPLRYNLAAMVARFNETGRSQVLAKRMKGDLSSIPLSRRKNLWIMKAKSAGLWSLSKNRISRRRWIPI
;
A
#
# COMPACT_ATOMS: atom_id res chain seq x y z
N MET A 1 1.16 -20.00 10.88
CA MET A 1 1.04 -18.53 10.81
C MET A 1 0.43 -18.19 9.46
N MET A 2 -0.61 -17.36 9.38
CA MET A 2 -1.22 -17.03 8.08
C MET A 2 -0.20 -16.26 7.23
N ASN A 3 0.06 -16.74 6.02
CA ASN A 3 0.98 -16.07 5.11
C ASN A 3 0.19 -14.98 4.35
N LEU A 4 0.15 -13.78 4.94
CA LEU A 4 -0.57 -12.64 4.38
C LEU A 4 0.29 -11.99 3.29
N LYS A 5 -0.35 -11.63 2.17
CA LYS A 5 0.25 -10.82 1.10
C LYS A 5 -0.26 -9.39 1.18
N ALA A 6 0.62 -8.42 0.95
CA ALA A 6 0.23 -7.01 0.85
C ALA A 6 0.03 -6.60 -0.61
N VAL A 7 -1.09 -5.96 -0.91
CA VAL A 7 -1.42 -5.43 -2.24
C VAL A 7 -1.29 -3.91 -2.21
N ILE A 8 -0.43 -3.36 -3.08
CA ILE A 8 -0.21 -1.93 -3.22
C ILE A 8 -0.67 -1.48 -4.61
N PRO A 9 -1.76 -0.71 -4.73
CA PRO A 9 -2.24 -0.19 -6.00
C PRO A 9 -1.45 1.06 -6.41
N VAL A 10 -0.56 0.91 -7.39
CA VAL A 10 0.35 1.97 -7.91
C VAL A 10 0.05 2.38 -9.36
N ALA A 11 -1.05 1.89 -9.94
CA ALA A 11 -1.43 2.15 -11.33
C ALA A 11 -1.96 3.57 -11.62
N GLY A 12 -2.18 4.41 -10.61
CA GLY A 12 -2.76 5.75 -10.76
C GLY A 12 -1.83 6.75 -11.44
N LEU A 13 -2.38 7.66 -12.25
CA LEU A 13 -1.62 8.67 -13.01
C LEU A 13 -1.13 9.86 -12.16
N GLY A 14 -1.66 10.06 -10.95
CA GLY A 14 -1.25 11.18 -10.09
C GLY A 14 -1.66 12.56 -10.59
N MET A 15 -2.87 12.66 -11.17
CA MET A 15 -3.41 13.90 -11.76
C MET A 15 -3.39 15.11 -10.81
N HIS A 16 -3.55 14.89 -9.50
CA HIS A 16 -3.54 15.94 -8.49
C HIS A 16 -2.16 16.52 -8.19
N MET A 17 -1.09 15.90 -8.70
CA MET A 17 0.30 16.27 -8.44
C MET A 17 1.03 16.71 -9.72
N LEU A 18 0.27 17.03 -10.78
CA LEU A 18 0.83 17.64 -11.97
C LEU A 18 1.33 19.06 -11.66
N PRO A 19 2.46 19.51 -12.25
CA PRO A 19 3.22 18.84 -13.33
C PRO A 19 4.29 17.84 -12.84
N ALA A 20 4.54 17.72 -11.53
CA ALA A 20 5.63 16.90 -10.99
C ALA A 20 5.52 15.42 -11.41
N THR A 21 4.30 14.91 -11.51
CA THR A 21 4.03 13.51 -11.86
C THR A 21 3.91 13.23 -13.36
N LYS A 22 4.22 14.22 -14.22
CA LYS A 22 4.11 14.05 -15.69
C LYS A 22 5.06 12.96 -16.21
N ALA A 23 6.28 12.89 -15.66
CA ALA A 23 7.33 11.97 -16.10
C ALA A 23 7.76 10.98 -15.01
N ILE A 24 7.52 11.31 -13.74
CA ILE A 24 7.89 10.50 -12.59
C ILE A 24 6.61 9.98 -11.93
N PRO A 25 6.50 8.67 -11.61
CA PRO A 25 5.39 8.16 -10.81
C PRO A 25 5.21 8.94 -9.51
N LYS A 26 3.98 9.20 -9.09
CA LYS A 26 3.72 9.86 -7.78
C LYS A 26 4.34 9.10 -6.61
N GLU A 27 4.39 7.77 -6.70
CA GLU A 27 4.97 6.89 -5.70
C GLU A 27 6.50 7.00 -5.60
N MET A 28 7.14 7.56 -6.63
CA MET A 28 8.58 7.81 -6.71
C MET A 28 8.95 9.25 -6.31
N LEU A 29 7.98 10.08 -5.91
CA LEU A 29 8.29 11.41 -5.40
C LEU A 29 9.06 11.28 -4.08
N PRO A 30 10.21 11.96 -3.93
CA PRO A 30 11.03 11.85 -2.73
C PRO A 30 10.38 12.59 -1.57
N ILE A 31 10.39 11.95 -0.40
CA ILE A 31 10.22 12.61 0.89
C ILE A 31 11.60 12.64 1.52
N VAL A 32 12.19 13.83 1.59
CA VAL A 32 13.60 14.00 1.95
C VAL A 32 14.50 13.27 0.94
N ASP A 33 14.94 12.06 1.25
CA ASP A 33 15.94 11.29 0.51
C ASP A 33 15.40 9.95 -0.05
N LYS A 34 14.22 9.50 0.39
CA LYS A 34 13.62 8.23 -0.05
C LYS A 34 12.31 8.46 -0.81
N PRO A 35 12.01 7.67 -1.86
CA PRO A 35 10.71 7.76 -2.53
C PRO A 35 9.59 7.28 -1.59
N MET A 36 8.39 7.86 -1.76
CA MET A 36 7.20 7.51 -0.97
C MET A 36 6.96 6.00 -0.87
N ILE A 37 7.13 5.25 -1.96
CA ILE A 37 6.90 3.80 -1.98
C ILE A 37 7.81 3.02 -1.03
N GLN A 38 9.03 3.50 -0.77
CA GLN A 38 9.98 2.83 0.11
C GLN A 38 9.47 2.84 1.56
N TYR A 39 8.93 3.97 2.04
CA TYR A 39 8.31 4.06 3.37
C TYR A 39 7.16 3.06 3.54
N ILE A 40 6.36 2.86 2.48
CA ILE A 40 5.25 1.92 2.50
C ILE A 40 5.74 0.47 2.59
N VAL A 41 6.78 0.13 1.84
CA VAL A 41 7.40 -1.21 1.90
C VAL A 41 8.04 -1.44 3.26
N ASP A 42 8.75 -0.46 3.80
CA ASP A 42 9.35 -0.52 5.14
C ASP A 42 8.29 -0.77 6.22
N GLU A 43 7.13 -0.10 6.16
CA GLU A 43 6.00 -0.34 7.07
C GLU A 43 5.45 -1.77 6.97
N ILE A 44 5.28 -2.27 5.74
CA ILE A 44 4.78 -3.63 5.48
C ILE A 44 5.75 -4.69 6.03
N VAL A 45 7.05 -4.50 5.81
CA VAL A 45 8.10 -5.39 6.29
C VAL A 45 8.20 -5.34 7.82
N ALA A 46 8.08 -4.16 8.42
CA ALA A 46 8.01 -3.99 9.88
C ALA A 46 6.81 -4.75 10.49
N ALA A 47 5.68 -4.80 9.79
CA ALA A 47 4.52 -5.61 10.21
C ALA A 47 4.72 -7.14 10.01
N GLY A 48 5.89 -7.58 9.57
CA GLY A 48 6.26 -8.99 9.39
C GLY A 48 5.77 -9.60 8.08
N ILE A 49 5.36 -8.79 7.11
CA ILE A 49 4.85 -9.24 5.81
C ILE A 49 6.00 -9.31 4.80
N LYS A 50 6.13 -10.46 4.14
CA LYS A 50 7.25 -10.74 3.23
C LYS A 50 6.88 -10.74 1.76
N GLU A 51 5.60 -10.89 1.43
CA GLU A 51 5.12 -10.97 0.05
C GLU A 51 4.30 -9.72 -0.28
N ILE A 52 4.78 -8.95 -1.26
CA ILE A 52 4.18 -7.68 -1.69
C ILE A 52 3.78 -7.81 -3.16
N VAL A 53 2.58 -7.35 -3.50
CA VAL A 53 2.01 -7.36 -4.85
C VAL A 53 1.75 -5.93 -5.27
N LEU A 54 2.56 -5.42 -6.21
CA LEU A 54 2.37 -4.13 -6.85
C LEU A 54 1.35 -4.28 -7.98
N VAL A 55 0.21 -3.60 -7.86
CA VAL A 55 -0.73 -3.47 -8.97
C VAL A 55 -0.39 -2.21 -9.75
N THR A 56 0.29 -2.41 -10.88
CA THR A 56 1.05 -1.38 -11.61
C THR A 56 0.47 -1.09 -12.99
N HIS A 57 1.03 -0.09 -13.68
CA HIS A 57 0.69 0.29 -15.06
C HIS A 57 1.97 0.35 -15.91
N ALA A 58 1.87 0.27 -17.24
CA ALA A 58 3.02 0.25 -18.16
C ALA A 58 4.01 1.41 -17.96
N SER A 59 3.52 2.57 -17.52
CA SER A 59 4.33 3.77 -17.26
C SER A 59 5.03 3.79 -15.89
N LYS A 60 4.94 2.72 -15.10
CA LYS A 60 5.37 2.68 -13.69
C LYS A 60 6.57 1.76 -13.42
N ASN A 61 7.36 1.44 -14.45
CA ASN A 61 8.52 0.55 -14.31
C ASN A 61 9.55 1.07 -13.29
N ALA A 62 9.67 2.39 -13.10
CA ALA A 62 10.56 2.97 -12.09
C ALA A 62 10.24 2.51 -10.66
N VAL A 63 8.98 2.19 -10.35
CA VAL A 63 8.59 1.67 -9.03
C VAL A 63 9.14 0.27 -8.81
N GLU A 64 9.09 -0.58 -9.85
CA GLU A 64 9.60 -1.96 -9.80
C GLU A 64 11.12 -1.95 -9.73
N ASN A 65 11.78 -1.17 -10.60
CA ASN A 65 13.24 -1.05 -10.65
C ASN A 65 13.85 -0.50 -9.35
N HIS A 66 13.11 0.31 -8.58
CA HIS A 66 13.59 0.85 -7.31
C HIS A 66 13.91 -0.26 -6.30
N PHE A 67 13.17 -1.36 -6.33
CA PHE A 67 13.37 -2.50 -5.43
C PHE A 67 14.14 -3.66 -6.08
N ASP A 68 14.53 -3.51 -7.34
CA ASP A 68 15.32 -4.50 -8.06
C ASP A 68 16.82 -4.15 -7.97
N THR A 69 17.66 -5.15 -8.21
CA THR A 69 19.11 -4.98 -8.21
C THR A 69 19.54 -4.09 -9.38
N SER A 70 20.14 -2.94 -9.07
CA SER A 70 20.69 -2.02 -10.07
C SER A 70 22.15 -2.35 -10.36
N TYR A 71 22.38 -3.42 -11.14
CA TYR A 71 23.72 -3.98 -11.37
C TYR A 71 24.77 -2.93 -11.81
N GLU A 72 24.42 -2.05 -12.75
CA GLU A 72 25.33 -1.00 -13.21
C GLU A 72 25.68 0.00 -12.10
N LEU A 73 24.68 0.42 -11.31
CA LEU A 73 24.88 1.34 -10.19
C LEU A 73 25.74 0.71 -9.10
N GLU A 74 25.45 -0.53 -8.72
CA GLU A 74 26.19 -1.26 -7.69
C GLU A 74 27.65 -1.43 -8.11
N SER A 75 27.91 -1.86 -9.35
CA SER A 75 29.27 -2.00 -9.87
C SER A 75 30.03 -0.67 -9.87
N LEU A 76 29.39 0.44 -10.24
CA LEU A 76 30.00 1.77 -10.20
C LEU A 76 30.32 2.23 -8.77
N LEU A 77 29.43 1.95 -7.80
CA LEU A 77 29.65 2.28 -6.39
C LEU A 77 30.79 1.45 -5.79
N GLU A 78 30.87 0.16 -6.14
CA GLU A 78 31.97 -0.73 -5.76
C GLU A 78 33.32 -0.22 -6.31
N GLN A 79 33.38 0.08 -7.61
CA GLN A 79 34.59 0.61 -8.26
C GLN A 79 35.06 1.93 -7.64
N ARG A 80 34.11 2.78 -7.22
CA ARG A 80 34.40 4.06 -6.54
C ARG A 80 34.61 3.92 -5.04
N VAL A 81 34.60 2.70 -4.50
CA VAL A 81 34.77 2.38 -3.06
C VAL A 81 33.74 3.10 -2.17
N LYS A 82 32.54 3.37 -2.70
CA LYS A 82 31.44 4.04 -1.99
C LYS A 82 30.62 3.03 -1.16
N ARG A 83 31.28 2.35 -0.22
CA ARG A 83 30.72 1.22 0.55
C ARG A 83 29.43 1.55 1.31
N GLN A 84 29.34 2.75 1.88
CA GLN A 84 28.14 3.16 2.62
C GLN A 84 26.93 3.30 1.69
N LEU A 85 27.09 4.01 0.56
CA LEU A 85 26.02 4.16 -0.44
C LEU A 85 25.63 2.82 -1.08
N LEU A 86 26.60 1.95 -1.32
CA LEU A 86 26.33 0.60 -1.82
C LEU A 86 25.44 -0.19 -0.84
N ALA A 87 25.79 -0.16 0.45
CA ALA A 87 24.98 -0.82 1.48
C ALA A 87 23.57 -0.23 1.58
N GLU A 88 23.43 1.09 1.46
CA GLU A 88 22.13 1.75 1.43
C GLU A 88 21.28 1.29 0.23
N VAL A 89 21.84 1.27 -0.98
CA VAL A 89 21.15 0.78 -2.20
C VAL A 89 20.74 -0.69 -2.06
N GLN A 90 21.64 -1.55 -1.60
CA GLN A 90 21.37 -2.98 -1.41
C GLN A 90 20.32 -3.23 -0.31
N SER A 91 20.16 -2.30 0.64
CA SER A 91 19.17 -2.41 1.71
C SER A 91 17.75 -1.98 1.32
N ILE A 92 17.55 -1.39 0.13
CA ILE A 92 16.24 -0.88 -0.31
C ILE A 92 15.18 -1.98 -0.35
N CYS A 93 15.56 -3.19 -0.77
CA CYS A 93 14.70 -4.37 -0.70
C CYS A 93 15.22 -5.30 0.42
N PRO A 94 14.56 -5.38 1.58
CA PRO A 94 15.06 -6.16 2.69
C PRO A 94 15.17 -7.66 2.35
N PRO A 95 16.18 -8.37 2.86
CA PRO A 95 16.39 -9.78 2.55
C PRO A 95 15.19 -10.63 2.97
N GLY A 96 14.74 -11.51 2.07
CA GLY A 96 13.59 -12.38 2.29
C GLY A 96 12.23 -11.72 2.04
N VAL A 97 12.21 -10.51 1.49
CA VAL A 97 11.01 -9.87 0.92
C VAL A 97 10.92 -10.21 -0.57
N THR A 98 9.72 -10.52 -1.04
CA THR A 98 9.43 -10.79 -2.46
C THR A 98 8.41 -9.79 -2.94
N ILE A 99 8.79 -9.01 -3.95
CA ILE A 99 7.91 -8.04 -4.60
C ILE A 99 7.52 -8.60 -5.97
N MET A 100 6.21 -8.76 -6.16
CA MET A 100 5.58 -9.24 -7.39
C MET A 100 4.82 -8.11 -8.06
N ASN A 101 4.67 -8.15 -9.38
CA ASN A 101 3.92 -7.17 -10.14
C ASN A 101 2.71 -7.79 -10.86
N VAL A 102 1.61 -7.05 -10.91
CA VAL A 102 0.46 -7.37 -11.77
C VAL A 102 0.02 -6.10 -12.48
N ARG A 103 -0.26 -6.19 -13.78
CA ARG A 103 -0.67 -5.03 -14.58
C ARG A 103 -2.17 -4.77 -14.43
N GLN A 104 -2.52 -3.52 -14.11
CA GLN A 104 -3.86 -2.99 -14.28
C GLN A 104 -3.95 -2.29 -15.65
N ALA A 105 -4.56 -2.97 -16.63
CA ALA A 105 -4.65 -2.48 -18.00
C ALA A 105 -5.48 -1.19 -18.15
N GLN A 106 -6.52 -1.03 -17.33
CA GLN A 106 -7.42 0.12 -17.38
C GLN A 106 -7.62 0.74 -15.98
N PRO A 107 -7.64 2.08 -15.85
CA PRO A 107 -7.76 2.77 -14.58
C PRO A 107 -9.23 2.82 -14.08
N LEU A 108 -9.86 1.65 -13.90
CA LEU A 108 -11.25 1.49 -13.45
C LEU A 108 -11.44 1.65 -11.93
N GLY A 109 -10.50 2.33 -11.26
CA GLY A 109 -10.54 2.58 -9.82
C GLY A 109 -9.93 1.47 -8.95
N LEU A 110 -10.00 1.69 -7.62
CA LEU A 110 -9.30 0.88 -6.63
C LEU A 110 -9.83 -0.57 -6.53
N GLY A 111 -11.16 -0.76 -6.58
CA GLY A 111 -11.75 -2.10 -6.52
C GLY A 111 -11.28 -3.00 -7.68
N HIS A 112 -11.16 -2.43 -8.88
CA HIS A 112 -10.60 -3.15 -10.03
C HIS A 112 -9.10 -3.44 -9.83
N SER A 113 -8.34 -2.48 -9.30
CA SER A 113 -6.93 -2.68 -8.96
C SER A 113 -6.72 -3.87 -8.01
N ILE A 114 -7.50 -3.94 -6.94
CA ILE A 114 -7.47 -5.06 -5.99
C ILE A 114 -7.85 -6.38 -6.68
N LEU A 115 -8.86 -6.37 -7.56
CA LEU A 115 -9.29 -7.56 -8.30
C LEU A 115 -8.18 -8.08 -9.24
N CYS A 116 -7.37 -7.20 -9.84
CA CYS A 116 -6.22 -7.61 -10.65
C CYS A 116 -5.22 -8.46 -9.83
N ALA A 117 -5.08 -8.24 -8.52
CA ALA A 117 -4.19 -9.03 -7.67
C ALA A 117 -4.74 -10.43 -7.31
N ARG A 118 -6.00 -10.74 -7.62
CA ARG A 118 -6.66 -12.02 -7.29
C ARG A 118 -5.86 -13.26 -7.70
N PRO A 119 -5.26 -13.36 -8.90
CA PRO A 119 -4.50 -14.55 -9.30
C PRO A 119 -3.27 -14.82 -8.42
N VAL A 120 -2.69 -13.77 -7.83
CA VAL A 120 -1.49 -13.86 -6.98
C VAL A 120 -1.85 -14.11 -5.52
N VAL A 121 -2.94 -13.50 -5.04
CA VAL A 121 -3.45 -13.65 -3.67
C VAL A 121 -4.17 -14.99 -3.48
N GLY A 122 -4.94 -15.43 -4.47
CA GLY A 122 -5.84 -16.58 -4.36
C GLY A 122 -7.05 -16.29 -3.46
N ASP A 123 -7.58 -17.32 -2.81
CA ASP A 123 -8.68 -17.22 -1.85
C ASP A 123 -8.19 -16.98 -0.39
N ASN A 124 -7.02 -16.38 -0.24
CA ASN A 124 -6.40 -16.08 1.06
C ASN A 124 -6.76 -14.67 1.55
N PRO A 125 -6.76 -14.43 2.88
CA PRO A 125 -6.78 -13.06 3.40
C PRO A 125 -5.54 -12.28 2.94
N PHE A 126 -5.70 -10.97 2.76
CA PHE A 126 -4.66 -10.09 2.24
C PHE A 126 -4.78 -8.69 2.84
N ILE A 127 -3.70 -7.93 2.69
CA ILE A 127 -3.59 -6.55 3.14
C ILE A 127 -3.71 -5.64 1.92
N VAL A 128 -4.34 -4.48 2.07
CA VAL A 128 -4.31 -3.41 1.06
C VAL A 128 -3.69 -2.18 1.70
N VAL A 129 -2.61 -1.68 1.10
CA VAL A 129 -1.94 -0.44 1.55
C VAL A 129 -1.98 0.57 0.43
N LEU A 130 -2.49 1.78 0.71
CA LEU A 130 -2.58 2.84 -0.28
C LEU A 130 -1.25 3.63 -0.28
N PRO A 131 -0.58 3.79 -1.43
CA PRO A 131 0.76 4.38 -1.47
C PRO A 131 0.78 5.90 -1.20
N ASP A 132 -0.39 6.55 -1.19
CA ASP A 132 -0.53 7.99 -0.98
C ASP A 132 -0.65 8.37 0.52
N ILE A 133 -0.66 7.40 1.42
CA ILE A 133 -0.80 7.62 2.86
C ILE A 133 0.43 7.05 3.55
N ILE A 134 1.25 7.93 4.09
CA ILE A 134 2.43 7.56 4.87
C ILE A 134 2.13 7.77 6.34
N ILE A 135 2.50 6.79 7.14
CA ILE A 135 2.39 6.83 8.58
C ILE A 135 3.75 7.21 9.15
N ASP A 136 3.77 8.26 9.94
CA ASP A 136 4.98 8.80 10.55
C ASP A 136 5.46 7.88 11.69
N ASP A 137 6.63 7.27 11.50
CA ASP A 137 7.28 6.34 12.42
C ASP A 137 7.76 7.02 13.71
N ALA A 138 8.00 8.34 13.68
CA ALA A 138 8.31 9.12 14.87
C ALA A 138 7.10 9.20 15.84
N THR A 139 5.88 9.04 15.32
CA THR A 139 4.66 9.12 16.12
C THR A 139 4.13 7.77 16.60
N ALA A 140 4.54 6.68 15.94
CA ALA A 140 4.06 5.34 16.26
C ALA A 140 5.07 4.27 15.81
N ASP A 141 5.45 3.39 16.75
CA ASP A 141 6.28 2.23 16.46
C ASP A 141 5.62 1.29 15.41
N PRO A 142 6.20 1.16 14.20
CA PRO A 142 5.61 0.36 13.11
C PRO A 142 5.58 -1.14 13.41
N LEU A 143 6.38 -1.62 14.38
CA LEU A 143 6.37 -3.02 14.81
C LEU A 143 5.18 -3.37 15.69
N ARG A 144 4.50 -2.36 16.26
CA ARG A 144 3.46 -2.57 17.29
C ARG A 144 2.13 -1.93 16.96
N TYR A 145 2.14 -0.80 16.27
CA TYR A 145 0.95 0.00 16.01
C TYR A 145 0.48 -0.12 14.55
N ASN A 146 -0.66 0.50 14.24
CA ASN A 146 -1.22 0.59 12.89
C ASN A 146 -1.34 -0.76 12.19
N LEU A 147 -0.57 -0.98 11.11
CA LEU A 147 -0.63 -2.21 10.33
C LEU A 147 -0.30 -3.45 11.17
N ALA A 148 0.74 -3.41 12.01
CA ALA A 148 1.11 -4.53 12.87
C ALA A 148 -0.01 -4.90 13.85
N ALA A 149 -0.63 -3.89 14.49
CA ALA A 149 -1.77 -4.08 15.37
C ALA A 149 -2.99 -4.66 14.64
N MET A 150 -3.26 -4.20 13.42
CA MET A 150 -4.35 -4.72 12.58
C MET A 150 -4.11 -6.18 12.19
N VAL A 151 -2.87 -6.54 11.82
CA VAL A 151 -2.51 -7.92 11.50
C VAL A 151 -2.67 -8.83 12.71
N ALA A 152 -2.16 -8.42 13.87
CA ALA A 152 -2.34 -9.16 15.12
C ALA A 152 -3.82 -9.37 15.43
N ARG A 153 -4.64 -8.30 15.33
CA ARG A 153 -6.07 -8.37 15.60
C ARG A 153 -6.84 -9.23 14.60
N PHE A 154 -6.44 -9.22 13.33
CA PHE A 154 -7.00 -10.10 12.32
C PHE A 154 -6.70 -11.56 12.65
N ASN A 155 -5.45 -11.89 13.01
CA ASN A 155 -5.04 -13.24 13.39
C ASN A 155 -5.80 -13.76 14.62
N GLU A 156 -6.11 -12.90 15.59
CA GLU A 156 -6.90 -13.27 16.78
C GLU A 156 -8.39 -13.48 16.48
N THR A 157 -8.98 -12.64 15.63
CA THR A 157 -10.44 -12.53 15.53
C THR A 157 -11.02 -13.06 14.22
N GLY A 158 -10.20 -13.23 13.19
CA GLY A 158 -10.63 -13.51 11.81
C GLY A 158 -11.47 -12.39 11.18
N ARG A 159 -11.62 -11.24 11.84
CA ARG A 159 -12.45 -10.13 11.35
C ARG A 159 -11.61 -9.14 10.56
N SER A 160 -12.12 -8.72 9.41
CA SER A 160 -11.56 -7.64 8.60
C SER A 160 -11.28 -6.39 9.43
N GLN A 161 -10.07 -5.84 9.29
CA GLN A 161 -9.65 -4.60 9.95
C GLN A 161 -9.61 -3.45 8.94
N VAL A 162 -9.90 -2.23 9.40
CA VAL A 162 -9.81 -1.00 8.60
C VAL A 162 -9.20 0.09 9.46
N LEU A 163 -8.09 0.67 9.01
CA LEU A 163 -7.45 1.79 9.71
C LEU A 163 -8.31 3.05 9.57
N ALA A 164 -8.48 3.77 10.67
CA ALA A 164 -9.20 5.03 10.69
C ALA A 164 -8.53 6.02 11.64
N LYS A 165 -8.41 7.27 11.20
CA LYS A 165 -7.94 8.38 12.01
C LYS A 165 -9.12 9.27 12.40
N ARG A 166 -9.18 9.66 13.67
CA ARG A 166 -10.15 10.66 14.12
C ARG A 166 -9.71 12.04 13.62
N MET A 167 -10.62 12.77 12.99
CA MET A 167 -10.39 14.13 12.52
C MET A 167 -11.34 15.10 13.21
N LYS A 168 -10.88 16.34 13.43
CA LYS A 168 -11.70 17.49 13.88
C LYS A 168 -11.86 18.45 12.70
N GLY A 169 -13.05 19.03 12.49
CA GLY A 169 -13.31 20.00 11.42
C GLY A 169 -14.37 19.56 10.39
N ASP A 170 -14.46 20.28 9.27
CA ASP A 170 -15.35 19.92 8.15
C ASP A 170 -14.88 18.62 7.47
N LEU A 171 -15.80 17.67 7.32
CA LEU A 171 -15.57 16.32 6.82
C LEU A 171 -16.21 16.08 5.44
N SER A 172 -16.70 17.14 4.78
CA SER A 172 -17.41 17.10 3.50
C SER A 172 -16.63 16.41 2.37
N SER A 173 -15.30 16.40 2.42
CA SER A 173 -14.42 15.82 1.41
C SER A 173 -14.06 14.33 1.62
N ILE A 174 -14.49 13.71 2.73
CA ILE A 174 -14.02 12.38 3.15
C ILE A 174 -15.18 11.37 3.25
N PRO A 175 -15.06 10.13 2.73
CA PRO A 175 -16.05 9.09 2.95
C PRO A 175 -16.06 8.67 4.44
N LEU A 176 -17.16 8.89 5.14
CA LEU A 176 -17.32 8.53 6.55
C LEU A 176 -18.04 7.19 6.71
N SER A 177 -17.68 6.40 7.73
CA SER A 177 -18.51 5.29 8.20
C SER A 177 -18.98 5.53 9.63
N ARG A 178 -20.26 5.26 9.89
CA ARG A 178 -20.91 5.54 11.17
C ARG A 178 -21.10 4.23 11.95
N ARG A 179 -20.49 4.10 13.13
CA ARG A 179 -20.96 3.21 14.20
C ARG A 179 -20.99 4.01 15.51
N LYS A 180 -22.12 3.87 16.23
CA LYS A 180 -22.49 4.49 17.52
C LYS A 180 -21.40 5.41 18.13
N ASN A 181 -21.62 6.72 18.00
CA ASN A 181 -20.88 7.81 18.65
C ASN A 181 -19.37 7.96 18.34
N LEU A 182 -18.85 7.34 17.28
CA LEU A 182 -17.48 7.56 16.80
C LEU A 182 -17.46 7.81 15.28
N TRP A 183 -16.85 8.92 14.86
CA TRP A 183 -16.62 9.22 13.44
C TRP A 183 -15.36 8.49 12.98
N ILE A 184 -15.54 7.48 12.14
CA ILE A 184 -14.48 6.62 11.61
C ILE A 184 -14.27 7.02 10.14
N MET A 185 -13.04 7.43 9.78
CA MET A 185 -12.64 7.54 8.37
C MET A 185 -12.91 6.20 7.68
N LYS A 186 -13.78 6.21 6.67
CA LYS A 186 -13.75 5.17 5.65
C LYS A 186 -12.69 5.64 4.68
N ALA A 187 -11.45 5.18 4.85
CA ALA A 187 -10.47 5.25 3.76
C ALA A 187 -11.20 4.80 2.49
N LYS A 188 -11.10 5.58 1.41
CA LYS A 188 -11.77 5.33 0.13
C LYS A 188 -11.35 3.92 -0.32
N SER A 189 -12.16 2.93 0.08
CA SER A 189 -12.00 1.48 -0.08
C SER A 189 -10.74 0.83 0.51
N ALA A 190 -10.65 0.72 1.83
CA ALA A 190 -9.98 -0.41 2.48
C ALA A 190 -11.07 -1.28 3.14
N GLY A 191 -11.39 -2.40 2.51
CA GLY A 191 -12.16 -3.46 3.12
C GLY A 191 -11.48 -4.76 2.75
N LEU A 192 -11.12 -5.59 3.74
CA LEU A 192 -10.81 -7.00 3.49
C LEU A 192 -12.08 -7.65 2.95
N TRP A 193 -12.07 -8.02 1.67
CA TRP A 193 -13.16 -8.72 1.02
C TRP A 193 -13.03 -10.21 1.34
N SER A 194 -13.95 -10.74 2.15
CA SER A 194 -14.22 -12.17 2.19
C SER A 194 -15.25 -12.47 1.09
N LEU A 195 -14.86 -13.26 0.10
CA LEU A 195 -15.78 -13.82 -0.90
C LEU A 195 -16.62 -14.91 -0.23
N SER A 196 -17.80 -14.54 0.26
CA SER A 196 -18.87 -15.49 0.56
C SER A 196 -20.09 -15.12 -0.29
N LYS A 197 -20.62 -16.12 -1.00
CA LYS A 197 -21.71 -16.01 -1.97
C LYS A 197 -22.98 -15.38 -1.38
N ASN A 198 -23.68 -14.67 -2.27
CA ASN A 198 -25.13 -14.36 -2.32
C ASN A 198 -25.69 -13.05 -1.72
N ARG A 199 -26.44 -12.38 -2.62
CA ARG A 199 -27.48 -11.34 -2.48
C ARG A 199 -27.06 -9.86 -2.39
N ILE A 200 -27.05 -9.25 -3.57
CA ILE A 200 -27.37 -7.84 -3.78
C ILE A 200 -28.90 -7.70 -3.71
N SER A 201 -29.42 -6.89 -2.77
CA SER A 201 -30.76 -6.30 -2.92
C SER A 201 -30.72 -4.81 -2.62
N ARG A 202 -30.98 -4.00 -3.64
CA ARG A 202 -31.24 -2.56 -3.58
C ARG A 202 -32.50 -2.31 -2.74
N ARG A 203 -32.45 -1.44 -1.72
CA ARG A 203 -33.62 -0.66 -1.28
C ARG A 203 -33.22 0.77 -0.88
N ARG A 204 -34.09 1.68 -1.34
CA ARG A 204 -34.06 3.15 -1.34
C ARG A 204 -33.91 3.75 0.06
N TRP A 205 -33.32 4.93 0.12
CA TRP A 205 -33.47 5.88 1.23
C TRP A 205 -34.48 6.96 0.83
N ILE A 206 -35.39 7.27 1.76
CA ILE A 206 -36.20 8.50 1.81
C ILE A 206 -35.62 9.31 2.98
N PRO A 207 -35.41 10.63 2.85
CA PRO A 207 -34.73 11.43 3.87
C PRO A 207 -35.71 11.90 4.96
N ILE A 208 -35.23 11.92 6.20
CA ILE A 208 -35.50 12.95 7.20
C ILE A 208 -34.18 13.20 7.93
#